data_AF-A0AAE6NYB6-F1
#
_entry.id   AF-A0AAE6NYB6-F1
#
_cell.length_a   1.000
_cell.length_b   1.000
_cell.length_c   1.000
_cell.angle_alpha   90.00
_cell.angle_beta   90.00
_cell.angle_gamma   90.00
#
_symmetry.space_group_name_H-M   'P 1'
#
loop_
_entity.id
_entity.type
_entity.pdbx_description
1 polymer ?
#
loop_
_entity_poly.entity_id
_entity_poly.type
_entity_poly.pdbx_seq_one_letter_code
_entity_poly.pdbx_strand_id
1 'polypeptide(L)'
;MSLESSAKIDSRFAQRFPKRRAWVRPATQAERTSIFEGHEVPDWLTPSMAIARVGRDFARIPFVSTSPDIADATEAAAAMIIARAAEAFKAGNIATIIATRSGR
;
A
#
# COMPACT_ATOMS: atom_id res chain seq x y z
N MET A 1 -1.40 -7.82 18.02
CA MET A 1 -0.03 -7.86 17.44
C MET A 1 0.26 -6.53 16.76
N SER A 2 1.42 -5.92 17.04
CA SER A 2 1.66 -4.46 16.87
C SER A 2 1.97 -4.03 15.43
N LEU A 3 1.39 -2.89 15.01
CA LEU A 3 1.67 -2.15 13.77
C LEU A 3 3.15 -1.71 13.61
N GLU A 4 3.98 -1.93 14.63
CA GLU A 4 5.42 -1.65 14.65
C GLU A 4 6.21 -2.34 13.55
N SER A 5 5.89 -3.59 13.21
CA SER A 5 6.64 -4.33 12.18
C SER A 5 6.48 -3.71 10.79
N SER A 6 5.31 -3.16 10.51
CA SER A 6 5.01 -2.44 9.28
C SER A 6 5.79 -1.11 9.22
N ALA A 7 5.79 -0.35 10.30
CA ALA A 7 6.57 0.88 10.41
C ALA A 7 8.08 0.66 10.21
N LYS A 8 8.63 -0.50 10.63
CA LYS A 8 10.03 -0.87 10.40
C LYS A 8 10.36 -1.07 8.92
N ILE A 9 9.47 -1.70 8.15
CA ILE A 9 9.67 -1.92 6.70
C ILE A 9 9.68 -0.58 5.97
N ASP A 10 8.68 0.26 6.26
CA ASP A 10 8.50 1.56 5.63
C ASP A 10 9.67 2.51 5.97
N SER A 11 10.16 2.47 7.22
CA SER A 11 11.36 3.21 7.65
C SER A 11 12.63 2.77 6.91
N ARG A 12 12.85 1.45 6.76
CA ARG A 12 14.02 0.91 6.03
C ARG A 12 13.98 1.29 4.55
N PHE A 13 12.80 1.25 3.94
CA PHE A 13 12.61 1.68 2.56
C PHE A 13 12.94 3.17 2.40
N ALA A 14 12.41 4.02 3.29
CA ALA A 14 12.67 5.46 3.28
C ALA A 14 14.16 5.81 3.51
N GLN A 15 14.89 5.00 4.27
CA GLN A 15 16.35 5.15 4.43
C GLN A 15 17.11 4.79 3.14
N ARG A 16 16.71 3.70 2.47
CA ARG A 16 17.33 3.26 1.21
C ARG A 16 17.03 4.20 0.04
N PHE A 17 15.83 4.79 0.01
CA PHE A 17 15.37 5.68 -1.05
C PHE A 17 14.91 7.02 -0.46
N PRO A 18 15.84 7.87 0.01
CA PRO A 18 15.49 9.07 0.78
C PRO A 18 14.69 10.11 -0.01
N LYS A 19 14.80 10.09 -1.35
CA LYS A 19 14.06 10.99 -2.24
C LYS A 19 12.64 10.53 -2.53
N ARG A 20 12.32 9.24 -2.35
CA ARG A 20 10.96 8.72 -2.58
C ARG A 20 10.04 9.15 -1.45
N ARG A 21 8.90 9.73 -1.82
CA ARG A 21 7.82 10.16 -0.93
C ARG A 21 6.61 9.23 -0.99
N ALA A 22 6.50 8.40 -2.03
CA ALA A 22 5.42 7.44 -2.21
C ALA A 22 5.94 6.08 -2.66
N TRP A 23 5.37 5.01 -2.10
CA TRP A 23 5.56 3.63 -2.56
C TRP A 23 4.34 2.78 -2.20
N VAL A 24 4.32 1.56 -2.71
CA VAL A 24 3.28 0.57 -2.43
C VAL A 24 3.97 -0.76 -2.14
N ARG A 25 3.31 -1.62 -1.39
CA ARG A 25 3.80 -2.97 -1.10
C ARG A 25 2.64 -3.90 -0.75
N PRO A 26 2.83 -5.22 -0.79
CA PRO A 26 1.89 -6.15 -0.18
C PRO A 26 1.68 -5.85 1.32
N ALA A 27 0.48 -6.13 1.80
CA ALA A 27 0.16 -6.06 3.22
C ALA A 27 0.92 -7.17 3.97
N THR A 28 1.52 -6.82 5.10
CA THR A 28 2.11 -7.78 6.04
C THR A 28 1.03 -8.65 6.65
N GLN A 29 1.40 -9.82 7.20
CA GLN A 29 0.43 -10.70 7.88
C GLN A 29 -0.35 -9.96 8.97
N ALA A 30 0.33 -9.13 9.77
CA ALA A 30 -0.31 -8.35 10.82
C ALA A 30 -1.33 -7.35 10.28
N GLU A 31 -1.04 -6.68 9.16
CA GLU A 31 -1.99 -5.75 8.51
C GLU A 31 -3.18 -6.49 7.88
N ARG A 32 -2.95 -7.68 7.32
CA ARG A 32 -4.04 -8.52 6.81
C ARG A 32 -5.03 -8.87 7.93
N THR A 33 -4.51 -9.28 9.08
CA THR A 33 -5.34 -9.62 10.23
C THR A 33 -5.93 -8.41 10.96
N SER A 34 -5.41 -7.19 10.82
CA SER A 34 -5.96 -6.04 11.55
C SER A 34 -6.78 -5.07 10.71
N ILE A 35 -6.49 -4.97 9.41
CA ILE A 35 -7.11 -4.01 8.49
C ILE A 35 -8.06 -4.70 7.53
N PHE A 36 -7.72 -5.91 7.08
CA PHE A 36 -8.53 -6.67 6.13
C PHE A 36 -9.37 -7.76 6.81
N GLU A 37 -9.26 -7.93 8.12
CA GLU A 37 -10.09 -8.88 8.87
C GLU A 37 -11.55 -8.42 8.82
N GLY A 38 -12.43 -9.31 8.34
CA GLY A 38 -13.85 -9.00 8.09
C GLY A 38 -14.14 -8.47 6.68
N HIS A 39 -13.12 -8.19 5.86
CA HIS A 39 -13.30 -7.93 4.44
C HIS A 39 -13.13 -9.22 3.64
N GLU A 40 -14.16 -9.62 2.89
CA GLU A 40 -14.03 -10.71 1.91
C GLU A 40 -13.16 -10.21 0.75
N VAL A 41 -11.86 -10.54 0.80
CA VAL A 41 -10.92 -10.27 -0.30
C VAL A 41 -10.86 -11.52 -1.18
N PRO A 42 -11.35 -11.47 -2.43
CA PRO A 42 -11.25 -12.59 -3.36
C PRO A 42 -9.80 -13.07 -3.56
N ASP A 43 -9.61 -14.37 -3.77
CA ASP A 43 -8.28 -14.99 -3.92
C ASP A 43 -7.44 -14.44 -5.08
N TRP A 44 -8.08 -13.89 -6.10
CA TRP A 44 -7.43 -13.24 -7.24
C TRP A 44 -6.96 -11.80 -6.95
N LEU A 45 -7.26 -11.28 -5.75
CA LEU A 45 -6.83 -9.98 -5.27
C LEU A 45 -5.77 -10.11 -4.17
N THR A 46 -4.78 -9.22 -4.21
CA THR A 46 -3.70 -9.14 -3.23
C THR A 46 -3.90 -7.95 -2.29
N PRO A 47 -4.16 -8.18 -0.99
CA PRO A 47 -4.15 -7.13 0.03
C PRO A 47 -2.82 -6.37 0.03
N SER A 48 -2.90 -5.05 -0.08
CA SER A 48 -1.74 -4.18 -0.30
C SER A 48 -1.87 -2.88 0.48
N MET A 49 -0.74 -2.22 0.71
CA MET A 49 -0.65 -0.96 1.44
C MET A 49 0.01 0.10 0.57
N ALA A 50 -0.66 1.24 0.44
CA ALA A 50 -0.14 2.44 -0.21
C ALA A 50 0.45 3.36 0.86
N ILE A 51 1.72 3.75 0.69
CA ILE A 51 2.50 4.44 1.71
C ILE A 51 2.91 5.82 1.22
N ALA A 52 2.48 6.84 1.95
CA ALA A 52 2.90 8.23 1.75
C ALA A 52 3.77 8.68 2.91
N ARG A 53 4.97 9.18 2.62
CA ARG A 53 5.86 9.77 3.63
C ARG A 53 5.45 11.21 3.90
N VAL A 54 5.08 11.51 5.14
CA VAL A 54 4.69 12.83 5.61
C VAL A 54 5.70 13.28 6.66
N GLY A 55 6.73 13.99 6.22
CA GLY A 55 7.85 14.38 7.08
C GLY A 55 8.64 13.16 7.58
N ARG A 56 8.56 12.89 8.89
CA ARG A 56 9.18 11.73 9.54
C ARG A 56 8.23 10.54 9.69
N ASP A 57 6.94 10.75 9.42
CA ASP A 57 5.89 9.75 9.59
C ASP A 57 5.46 9.15 8.24
N PHE A 58 4.68 8.08 8.34
CA PHE A 58 4.14 7.35 7.18
C PHE A 58 2.62 7.22 7.32
N ALA A 59 1.90 7.77 6.35
CA ALA A 59 0.49 7.45 6.16
C ALA A 59 0.39 6.14 5.37
N ARG A 60 -0.42 5.20 5.85
CA ARG A 60 -0.62 3.89 5.24
C ARG A 60 -2.10 3.74 4.90
N ILE A 61 -2.41 3.45 3.65
CA ILE A 61 -3.78 3.34 3.15
C ILE A 61 -3.99 1.96 2.54
N PRO A 62 -4.99 1.18 3.00
CA PRO A 62 -5.24 -0.14 2.47
C PRO A 62 -5.86 -0.07 1.07
N PHE A 63 -5.49 -1.02 0.23
CA PHE A 63 -6.12 -1.28 -1.05
C PHE A 63 -5.94 -2.76 -1.42
N VAL A 64 -6.66 -3.23 -2.43
CA VAL A 64 -6.47 -4.56 -3.01
C VAL A 64 -6.00 -4.43 -4.46
N SER A 65 -5.04 -5.27 -4.85
CA SER A 65 -4.41 -5.24 -6.17
C SER A 65 -4.75 -6.49 -6.95
N THR A 66 -4.98 -6.36 -8.26
CA THR A 66 -5.05 -7.54 -9.16
C THR A 66 -3.69 -8.15 -9.49
N SER A 67 -2.60 -7.50 -9.07
CA SER A 67 -1.22 -7.93 -9.31
C SER A 67 -0.45 -8.09 -7.99
N PRO A 68 0.23 -9.22 -7.77
CA PRO A 68 1.11 -9.40 -6.62
C PRO A 68 2.40 -8.57 -6.71
N ASP A 69 2.80 -8.19 -7.93
CA ASP A 69 4.06 -7.48 -8.23
C ASP A 69 3.96 -5.95 -7.99
N ILE A 70 3.20 -5.51 -7.00
CA ILE A 70 2.95 -4.08 -6.81
C ILE A 70 4.19 -3.32 -6.31
N ALA A 71 5.10 -4.01 -5.63
CA ALA A 71 6.29 -3.39 -5.01
C ALA A 71 7.24 -2.71 -6.02
N ASP A 72 7.16 -3.09 -7.30
CA ASP A 72 7.98 -2.52 -8.37
C ASP A 72 7.41 -1.22 -8.97
N ALA A 73 6.31 -0.69 -8.41
CA ALA A 73 5.72 0.54 -8.91
C ALA A 73 6.71 1.73 -8.85
N THR A 74 6.65 2.57 -9.90
CA THR A 74 7.32 3.86 -9.92
C THR A 74 6.67 4.79 -8.88
N GLU A 75 7.40 5.84 -8.47
CA GLU A 75 6.86 6.81 -7.50
C GLU A 75 5.61 7.51 -8.02
N ALA A 76 5.56 7.84 -9.31
CA ALA A 76 4.37 8.43 -9.94
C ALA A 76 3.17 7.47 -9.91
N ALA A 77 3.38 6.18 -10.23
CA ALA A 77 2.33 5.17 -10.12
C ALA A 77 1.86 4.99 -8.68
N ALA A 78 2.79 4.94 -7.72
CA ALA A 78 2.46 4.87 -6.30
C ALA A 78 1.65 6.09 -5.84
N ALA A 79 1.99 7.30 -6.28
CA ALA A 79 1.23 8.52 -5.97
C ALA A 79 -0.21 8.46 -6.50
N MET A 80 -0.40 7.98 -7.73
CA MET A 80 -1.75 7.77 -8.30
C MET A 80 -2.55 6.73 -7.50
N ILE A 81 -1.91 5.64 -7.10
CA ILE A 81 -2.50 4.59 -6.26
C ILE A 81 -2.92 5.16 -4.91
N ILE A 82 -2.05 5.95 -4.26
CA ILE A 82 -2.36 6.61 -2.99
C ILE A 82 -3.57 7.52 -3.12
N ALA A 83 -3.65 8.34 -4.17
CA ALA A 83 -4.79 9.23 -4.39
C ALA A 83 -6.11 8.45 -4.48
N ARG A 84 -6.16 7.41 -5.31
CA ARG A 84 -7.34 6.55 -5.48
C ARG A 84 -7.71 5.79 -4.21
N ALA A 85 -6.70 5.23 -3.52
CA ALA A 85 -6.90 4.53 -2.25
C ALA A 85 -7.42 5.48 -1.17
N ALA A 86 -6.90 6.71 -1.10
CA ALA A 86 -7.34 7.73 -0.14
C ALA A 86 -8.78 8.16 -0.38
N GLU A 87 -9.20 8.33 -1.65
CA GLU A 87 -10.58 8.64 -2.01
C GLU A 87 -11.54 7.54 -1.58
N ALA A 88 -11.23 6.27 -1.91
CA ALA A 88 -12.05 5.13 -1.50
C ALA A 88 -12.11 5.00 0.03
N PHE A 89 -10.97 5.17 0.71
CA PHE A 89 -10.88 5.03 2.16
C PHE A 89 -11.69 6.10 2.89
N LYS A 90 -11.70 7.35 2.39
CA LYS A 90 -12.57 8.41 2.90
C LYS A 90 -14.06 8.10 2.75
N ALA A 91 -14.42 7.33 1.73
CA ALA A 91 -15.78 6.83 1.52
C ALA A 91 -16.09 5.56 2.32
N GLY A 92 -15.19 5.10 3.19
CA GLY A 92 -15.36 3.88 3.98
C GLY A 92 -15.12 2.58 3.21
N ASN A 93 -14.51 2.64 2.03
CA ASN A 93 -14.28 1.50 1.14
C ASN A 93 -12.79 1.19 0.97
N ILE A 94 -12.47 -0.05 0.57
CA ILE A 94 -11.12 -0.44 0.15
C ILE A 94 -11.05 -0.40 -1.37
N ALA A 95 -10.14 0.41 -1.93
CA ALA A 95 -10.00 0.52 -3.38
C ALA A 95 -9.53 -0.82 -4.00
N THR A 96 -10.16 -1.23 -5.09
CA THR A 96 -9.60 -2.24 -6.00
C THR A 96 -8.80 -1.54 -7.09
N ILE A 97 -7.51 -1.85 -7.16
CA ILE A 97 -6.58 -1.20 -8.08
C ILE A 97 -6.05 -2.24 -9.05
N ILE A 98 -6.34 -1.99 -10.33
CA ILE A 98 -5.75 -2.74 -11.43
C ILE A 98 -4.39 -2.11 -11.71
N ALA A 99 -3.33 -2.80 -11.27
CA ALA A 99 -1.98 -2.39 -11.61
C ALA A 99 -1.75 -2.70 -13.10
N THR A 100 -1.98 -1.70 -13.96
CA THR A 100 -1.49 -1.77 -15.34
C THR A 100 0.03 -1.83 -15.26
N ARG A 101 0.62 -2.97 -15.67
CA ARG A 101 2.05 -3.05 -15.94
C ARG A 101 2.38 -1.97 -16.97
N SER A 102 2.83 -0.81 -16.54
CA SER A 102 3.60 0.07 -17.43
C SER A 102 4.90 -0.69 -17.66
N GLY A 103 5.00 -1.28 -18.85
CA GLY A 103 6.06 -2.19 -19.25
C GLY A 103 7.46 -1.59 -19.12
N ARG A 104 8.42 -2.53 -19.11
CA ARG A 104 9.84 -2.27 -19.41
C ARG A 104 10.01 -1.53 -20.73
#